data_AF-A0A2Z6S2D9-F1
#
_entry.id   AF-A0A2Z6S2D9-F1
#
_cell.length_a   1.000
_cell.length_b   1.000
_cell.length_c   1.000
_cell.angle_alpha   90.00
_cell.angle_beta   90.00
_cell.angle_gamma   90.00
#
_symmetry.space_group_name_H-M   'P 1'
#
loop_
_entity.id
_entity.type
_entity.pdbx_description
1 polymer ?
#
loop_
_entity_poly.entity_id
_entity_poly.type
_entity_poly.pdbx_seq_one_letter_code
_entity_poly.pdbx_strand_id
1 'polypeptide(L)'
;MEIATIAHAKVVLAYMQHFIRNFSGFKTSTTVTICNNHQDMTLTDPDIFSPGEIKTPLNPTINPKESPDSSKFIAKLGKFTSQGMISYKIIGQRGPNWNPLYLIVTWKVKLVAGENSICINVREYESPPLENKTNEEKYYLFKELHKKTNRTYPGGTAKWDSNGAMFIVKGTIDTRSNATIKVCFDQKFSFY
;
A
#
# COMPACT_ATOMS: atom_id res chain seq x y z
N MET A 1 16.90 52.38 -19.90
CA MET A 1 16.29 51.73 -18.71
C MET A 1 15.30 50.62 -19.08
N GLU A 2 14.47 50.82 -20.10
CA GLU A 2 13.42 49.88 -20.58
C GLU A 2 13.92 48.51 -21.09
N ILE A 3 15.11 48.45 -21.69
CA ILE A 3 15.66 47.21 -22.27
C ILE A 3 16.11 46.23 -21.17
N ALA A 4 16.61 46.76 -20.05
CA ALA A 4 17.08 45.95 -18.91
C ALA A 4 15.90 45.26 -18.19
N THR A 5 14.74 45.91 -18.13
CA THR A 5 13.51 45.38 -17.53
C THR A 5 12.89 44.26 -18.38
N ILE A 6 12.90 44.40 -19.72
CA ILE A 6 12.38 43.38 -20.64
C ILE A 6 13.26 42.12 -20.63
N ALA A 7 14.58 42.27 -20.57
CA ALA A 7 15.51 41.14 -20.47
C ALA A 7 15.33 40.36 -19.16
N HIS A 8 15.19 41.06 -18.03
CA HIS A 8 14.91 40.43 -16.73
C HIS A 8 13.57 39.67 -16.73
N ALA A 9 12.51 40.24 -17.30
CA ALA A 9 11.20 39.59 -17.37
C ALA A 9 11.24 38.27 -18.18
N LYS A 10 11.99 38.24 -19.29
CA LYS A 10 12.17 37.02 -20.09
C LYS A 10 12.93 35.93 -19.34
N VAL A 11 13.94 36.29 -18.56
CA VAL A 11 14.71 35.34 -17.73
C VAL A 11 13.81 34.75 -16.64
N VAL A 12 13.04 35.59 -15.93
CA VAL A 12 12.10 35.13 -14.89
C VAL A 12 11.05 34.18 -15.48
N LEU A 13 10.52 34.49 -16.67
CA LEU A 13 9.54 33.63 -17.34
C LEU A 13 10.13 32.26 -17.71
N ALA A 14 11.37 32.23 -18.22
CA ALA A 14 12.06 30.98 -18.53
C ALA A 14 12.33 30.14 -17.27
N TYR A 15 12.72 30.79 -16.16
CA TYR A 15 12.89 30.13 -14.86
C TYR A 15 11.56 29.58 -14.32
N MET A 16 10.46 30.33 -14.43
CA MET A 16 9.14 29.84 -14.03
C MET A 16 8.66 28.67 -14.91
N GLN A 17 8.89 28.73 -16.23
CA GLN A 17 8.56 27.62 -17.13
C GLN A 17 9.39 26.38 -16.83
N HIS A 18 10.67 26.54 -16.51
CA HIS A 18 11.54 25.45 -16.08
C HIS A 18 11.10 24.87 -14.73
N PHE A 19 10.74 25.75 -13.78
CA PHE A 19 10.20 25.36 -12.49
C PHE A 19 8.89 24.59 -12.66
N ILE A 20 7.94 25.07 -13.46
CA ILE A 20 6.66 24.39 -13.75
C ILE A 20 6.89 23.03 -14.45
N ARG A 21 7.83 22.95 -15.41
CA ARG A 21 8.19 21.67 -16.07
C ARG A 21 8.78 20.64 -15.09
N ASN A 22 9.53 21.10 -14.09
CA ASN A 22 10.18 20.24 -13.10
C ASN A 22 9.38 20.09 -11.80
N PHE A 23 8.33 20.89 -11.62
CA PHE A 23 7.48 20.86 -10.45
C PHE A 23 6.61 19.61 -10.51
N SER A 24 7.08 18.56 -9.85
CA SER A 24 6.35 17.28 -9.74
C SER A 24 5.10 17.36 -8.85
N GLY A 25 4.81 18.53 -8.27
CA GLY A 25 3.70 18.76 -7.33
C GLY A 25 3.97 18.18 -5.94
N PHE A 26 3.21 18.66 -4.95
CA PHE A 26 3.13 17.99 -3.64
C PHE A 26 2.41 16.65 -3.81
N LYS A 27 3.17 15.57 -4.05
CA LYS A 27 2.62 14.21 -4.18
C LYS A 27 2.85 13.43 -2.91
N THR A 28 1.77 12.89 -2.35
CA THR A 28 1.87 11.85 -1.33
C THR A 28 2.41 10.56 -1.94
N SER A 29 3.23 9.84 -1.20
CA SER A 29 3.70 8.52 -1.58
C SER A 29 3.61 7.56 -0.41
N THR A 30 3.58 6.27 -0.72
CA THR A 30 3.55 5.19 0.25
C THR A 30 4.64 4.20 -0.11
N THR A 31 5.55 3.92 0.81
CA THR A 31 6.52 2.84 0.70
C THR A 31 6.02 1.69 1.56
N VAL A 32 5.76 0.53 0.97
CA VAL A 32 5.22 -0.64 1.64
C VAL A 32 6.28 -1.73 1.69
N THR A 33 6.56 -2.22 2.89
CA THR A 33 7.37 -3.42 3.12
C THR A 33 6.46 -4.49 3.70
N ILE A 34 6.44 -5.68 3.09
CA ILE A 34 5.74 -6.85 3.62
C ILE A 34 6.80 -7.89 3.99
N CYS A 35 6.93 -8.16 5.28
CA CYS A 35 7.88 -9.09 5.84
C CYS A 35 7.19 -10.43 6.14
N ASN A 36 7.89 -11.54 5.93
CA ASN A 36 7.40 -12.88 6.27
C ASN A 36 8.29 -13.48 7.35
N ASN A 37 7.86 -13.39 8.60
CA ASN A 37 8.54 -13.96 9.76
C ASN A 37 8.02 -15.37 10.11
N HIS A 38 7.06 -15.90 9.34
CA HIS A 38 6.58 -17.27 9.53
C HIS A 38 7.66 -18.27 9.13
N GLN A 39 7.61 -19.48 9.71
CA GLN A 39 8.65 -20.49 9.51
C GLN A 39 8.45 -21.34 8.25
N ASP A 40 7.20 -21.66 7.91
CA ASP A 40 6.90 -22.61 6.84
C ASP A 40 5.97 -22.10 5.72
N MET A 41 5.39 -20.89 5.87
CA MET A 41 4.39 -20.36 4.94
C MET A 41 5.00 -19.33 4.00
N THR A 42 4.49 -19.28 2.78
CA THR A 42 4.97 -18.39 1.72
C THR A 42 3.87 -17.44 1.28
N LEU A 43 4.24 -16.20 0.95
CA LEU A 43 3.36 -15.25 0.26
C LEU A 43 3.72 -15.25 -1.23
N THR A 44 2.74 -15.45 -2.11
CA THR A 44 2.96 -15.52 -3.58
C THR A 44 1.88 -14.77 -4.34
N ASP A 45 2.07 -14.66 -5.64
CA ASP A 45 1.08 -14.17 -6.61
C ASP A 45 0.52 -12.79 -6.22
N PRO A 46 1.39 -11.77 -6.06
CA PRO A 46 0.93 -10.44 -5.70
C PRO A 46 0.01 -9.85 -6.77
N ASP A 47 -1.04 -9.18 -6.32
CA ASP A 47 -1.86 -8.31 -7.18
C ASP A 47 -2.06 -6.94 -6.51
N ILE A 48 -2.21 -5.90 -7.33
CA ILE A 48 -2.18 -4.51 -6.92
C ILE A 48 -3.35 -3.75 -7.53
N PHE A 49 -4.03 -2.99 -6.69
CA PHE A 49 -4.85 -1.87 -7.13
C PHE A 49 -4.29 -0.57 -6.56
N SER A 50 -3.75 0.29 -7.43
CA SER A 50 -3.31 1.64 -7.08
C SER A 50 -3.67 2.59 -8.22
N PRO A 51 -4.54 3.60 -8.01
CA PRO A 51 -4.87 4.58 -9.05
C PRO A 51 -3.71 5.49 -9.47
N GLY A 52 -2.61 5.46 -8.71
CA GLY A 52 -1.42 6.27 -8.93
C GLY A 52 -0.30 5.54 -9.69
N GLU A 53 0.91 6.04 -9.57
CA GLU A 53 2.10 5.44 -10.20
C GLU A 53 2.73 4.40 -9.26
N ILE A 54 3.21 3.29 -9.82
CA ILE A 54 3.99 2.26 -9.14
C ILE A 54 5.45 2.46 -9.55
N LYS A 55 6.31 2.87 -8.62
CA LYS A 55 7.75 3.11 -8.90
C LYS A 55 8.59 1.85 -8.78
N THR A 56 8.26 1.00 -7.82
CA THR A 56 8.97 -0.25 -7.55
C THR A 56 7.92 -1.35 -7.46
N PRO A 57 8.06 -2.45 -8.23
CA PRO A 57 7.10 -3.55 -8.22
C PRO A 57 7.11 -4.27 -6.87
N LEU A 58 6.10 -5.12 -6.67
CA LEU A 58 6.06 -6.08 -5.57
C LEU A 58 6.97 -7.27 -5.85
N ASN A 59 7.53 -7.86 -4.79
CA ASN A 59 8.25 -9.12 -4.93
C ASN A 59 7.25 -10.25 -5.27
N PRO A 60 7.44 -11.03 -6.35
CA PRO A 60 6.53 -12.10 -6.74
C PRO A 60 6.34 -13.18 -5.67
N THR A 61 7.37 -13.43 -4.85
CA THR A 61 7.33 -14.44 -3.79
C THR A 61 8.07 -13.91 -2.57
N ILE A 62 7.51 -14.10 -1.38
CA ILE A 62 8.15 -13.79 -0.10
C ILE A 62 8.23 -15.08 0.70
N ASN A 63 9.41 -15.70 0.70
CA ASN A 63 9.65 -16.98 1.35
C ASN A 63 9.61 -16.84 2.88
N PRO A 64 9.53 -17.96 3.62
CA PRO A 64 9.64 -17.93 5.06
C PRO A 64 10.92 -17.24 5.52
N LYS A 65 10.81 -16.44 6.60
CA LYS A 65 11.90 -15.66 7.19
C LYS A 65 12.55 -14.63 6.24
N GLU A 66 11.83 -14.22 5.19
CA GLU A 66 12.28 -13.23 4.21
C GLU A 66 11.68 -11.85 4.48
N SER A 67 12.50 -10.80 4.33
CA SER A 67 12.04 -9.41 4.30
C SER A 67 12.56 -8.76 3.01
N PRO A 68 11.75 -8.73 1.95
CA PRO A 68 12.15 -8.23 0.64
C PRO A 68 12.25 -6.70 0.62
N ASP A 69 12.75 -6.17 -0.50
CA ASP A 69 12.77 -4.75 -0.77
C ASP A 69 11.36 -4.15 -0.77
N SER A 70 11.30 -2.85 -0.46
CA SER A 70 10.03 -2.14 -0.35
C SER A 70 9.50 -1.68 -1.69
N SER A 71 8.18 -1.74 -1.86
CA SER A 71 7.50 -1.22 -3.05
C SER A 71 6.99 0.19 -2.82
N LYS A 72 7.06 1.04 -3.83
CA LYS A 72 6.71 2.47 -3.70
C LYS A 72 5.57 2.88 -4.63
N PHE A 73 4.56 3.51 -4.05
CA PHE A 73 3.33 3.94 -4.70
C PHE A 73 3.16 5.45 -4.57
N ILE A 74 3.03 6.16 -5.68
CA ILE A 74 2.89 7.62 -5.71
C ILE A 74 1.47 7.97 -6.14
N ALA A 75 0.85 8.97 -5.48
CA ALA A 75 -0.46 9.45 -5.89
C ALA A 75 -0.49 9.90 -7.36
N LYS A 76 -1.63 9.66 -8.02
CA LYS A 76 -1.89 10.16 -9.38
C LYS A 76 -1.71 11.68 -9.41
N LEU A 77 -1.18 12.21 -10.51
CA LEU A 77 -1.08 13.66 -10.71
C LEU A 77 -2.46 14.33 -10.53
N GLY A 78 -2.50 15.43 -9.76
CA GLY A 78 -3.75 16.12 -9.41
C GLY A 78 -4.54 15.46 -8.26
N LYS A 79 -4.04 14.38 -7.65
CA LYS A 79 -4.60 13.79 -6.43
C LYS A 79 -3.62 13.95 -5.27
N PHE A 80 -4.14 14.31 -4.11
CA PHE A 80 -3.37 14.53 -2.87
C PHE A 80 -3.44 13.34 -1.90
N THR A 81 -3.81 12.17 -2.40
CA THR A 81 -3.93 10.96 -1.60
C THR A 81 -3.32 9.78 -2.35
N SER A 82 -2.31 9.16 -1.76
CA SER A 82 -1.81 7.86 -2.20
C SER A 82 -2.68 6.80 -1.52
N GLN A 83 -3.37 6.01 -2.32
CA GLN A 83 -4.24 4.96 -1.81
C GLN A 83 -4.12 3.74 -2.69
N GLY A 84 -4.35 2.57 -2.11
CA GLY A 84 -4.33 1.34 -2.86
C GLY A 84 -4.56 0.12 -2.00
N MET A 85 -4.41 -1.01 -2.65
CA MET A 85 -4.56 -2.33 -2.11
C MET A 85 -3.51 -3.24 -2.71
N ILE A 86 -2.91 -4.07 -1.87
CA ILE A 86 -2.01 -5.17 -2.24
C ILE A 86 -2.66 -6.44 -1.73
N SER A 87 -2.66 -7.49 -2.54
CA SER A 87 -3.04 -8.84 -2.13
C SER A 87 -1.92 -9.82 -2.41
N TYR A 88 -1.66 -10.73 -1.47
CA TYR A 88 -0.78 -11.90 -1.65
C TYR A 88 -1.55 -13.17 -1.29
N LYS A 89 -1.38 -14.21 -2.09
CA LYS A 89 -1.85 -15.56 -1.76
C LYS A 89 -0.97 -16.16 -0.67
N ILE A 90 -1.58 -16.75 0.35
CA ILE A 90 -0.90 -17.44 1.43
C ILE A 90 -0.83 -18.92 1.10
N ILE A 91 0.38 -19.46 1.02
CA ILE A 91 0.64 -20.89 0.83
C ILE A 91 1.04 -21.50 2.18
N GLY A 92 0.40 -22.63 2.51
CA GLY A 92 0.62 -23.39 3.75
C GLY A 92 -0.61 -23.46 4.66
N GLN A 93 -1.64 -22.64 4.41
CA GLN A 93 -2.95 -22.79 5.05
C GLN A 93 -4.09 -22.40 4.09
N ARG A 94 -5.20 -23.14 4.16
CA ARG A 94 -6.47 -22.80 3.48
C ARG A 94 -7.50 -22.34 4.51
N GLY A 95 -8.51 -21.63 4.03
CA GLY A 95 -9.62 -21.22 4.89
C GLY A 95 -10.64 -22.35 5.11
N PRO A 96 -11.65 -22.11 5.96
CA PRO A 96 -12.70 -23.08 6.28
C PRO A 96 -13.42 -23.69 5.06
N ASN A 97 -13.54 -22.94 3.96
CA ASN A 97 -14.20 -23.42 2.73
C ASN A 97 -13.22 -24.11 1.78
N TRP A 98 -12.02 -24.47 2.25
CA TRP A 98 -10.92 -25.04 1.45
C TRP A 98 -10.41 -24.13 0.34
N ASN A 99 -10.81 -22.87 0.34
CA ASN A 99 -10.35 -21.87 -0.60
C ASN A 99 -8.99 -21.29 -0.15
N PRO A 100 -8.16 -20.84 -1.11
CA PRO A 100 -6.94 -20.11 -0.79
C PRO A 100 -7.22 -18.87 0.08
N LEU A 101 -6.34 -18.63 1.04
CA LEU A 101 -6.34 -17.41 1.84
C LEU A 101 -5.48 -16.35 1.15
N TYR A 102 -5.93 -15.11 1.20
CA TYR A 102 -5.21 -13.96 0.69
C TYR A 102 -5.00 -12.93 1.81
N LEU A 103 -3.74 -12.55 2.03
CA LEU A 103 -3.38 -11.36 2.80
C LEU A 103 -3.70 -10.14 1.95
N ILE A 104 -4.52 -9.23 2.46
CA ILE A 104 -4.91 -7.99 1.79
C ILE A 104 -4.59 -6.79 2.67
N VAL A 105 -3.70 -5.93 2.17
CA VAL A 105 -3.28 -4.69 2.82
C VAL A 105 -3.86 -3.53 2.03
N THR A 106 -4.60 -2.65 2.71
CA THR A 106 -5.15 -1.42 2.10
C THR A 106 -4.64 -0.19 2.82
N TRP A 107 -4.41 0.90 2.09
CA TRP A 107 -3.92 2.14 2.69
C TRP A 107 -4.55 3.41 2.10
N LYS A 108 -4.44 4.48 2.88
CA LYS A 108 -4.62 5.88 2.45
C LYS A 108 -3.57 6.75 3.14
N VAL A 109 -2.78 7.48 2.36
CA VAL A 109 -1.82 8.48 2.81
C VAL A 109 -2.25 9.84 2.30
N LYS A 110 -2.41 10.81 3.18
CA LYS A 110 -3.00 12.11 2.86
C LYS A 110 -1.99 13.24 3.05
N LEU A 111 -2.14 14.30 2.25
CA LEU A 111 -1.24 15.44 2.30
C LEU A 111 -1.62 16.48 3.37
N VAL A 112 -2.92 16.79 3.51
CA VAL A 112 -3.38 18.00 4.23
C VAL A 112 -4.49 17.73 5.25
N ALA A 113 -5.53 16.99 4.88
CA ALA A 113 -6.73 16.82 5.71
C ALA A 113 -6.99 15.36 6.08
N GLY A 114 -6.96 15.09 7.39
CA GLY A 114 -7.20 13.78 7.99
C GLY A 114 -5.97 12.89 8.02
N GLU A 115 -6.08 11.79 8.74
CA GLU A 115 -4.93 10.93 9.05
C GLU A 115 -4.68 9.89 7.97
N ASN A 116 -3.43 9.46 7.90
CA ASN A 116 -3.04 8.24 7.21
C ASN A 116 -3.77 7.05 7.83
N SER A 117 -4.05 6.02 7.05
CA SER A 117 -4.70 4.82 7.58
C SER A 117 -4.30 3.57 6.82
N ILE A 118 -4.24 2.46 7.56
CA ILE A 118 -4.00 1.11 7.05
C ILE A 118 -5.10 0.17 7.54
N CYS A 119 -5.51 -0.79 6.70
CA CYS A 119 -6.25 -1.95 7.16
C CYS A 119 -5.56 -3.22 6.66
N ILE A 120 -5.51 -4.23 7.53
CA ILE A 120 -5.01 -5.57 7.22
C ILE A 120 -6.19 -6.51 7.31
N ASN A 121 -6.39 -7.28 6.25
CA ASN A 121 -7.43 -8.30 6.17
C ASN A 121 -6.80 -9.59 5.68
N VAL A 122 -7.36 -10.72 6.10
CA VAL A 122 -7.10 -12.01 5.46
C VAL A 122 -8.45 -12.63 5.15
N ARG A 123 -8.63 -13.05 3.89
CA ARG A 123 -9.92 -13.53 3.37
C ARG A 123 -9.73 -14.68 2.41
N GLU A 124 -10.74 -15.53 2.32
CA GLU A 124 -10.82 -16.60 1.34
C GLU A 124 -11.31 -16.06 0.00
N TYR A 125 -10.68 -16.51 -1.09
CA TYR A 125 -11.19 -16.32 -2.45
C TYR A 125 -10.89 -17.56 -3.30
N GLU A 126 -11.81 -17.94 -4.17
CA GLU A 126 -11.61 -19.03 -5.14
C GLU A 126 -10.55 -18.67 -6.18
N SER A 127 -10.59 -17.42 -6.68
CA SER A 127 -9.61 -16.81 -7.56
C SER A 127 -8.98 -15.57 -6.93
N PRO A 128 -7.80 -15.10 -7.38
CA PRO A 128 -7.18 -13.90 -6.81
C PRO A 128 -8.16 -12.72 -6.73
N PRO A 129 -8.18 -11.98 -5.61
CA PRO A 129 -9.27 -11.05 -5.28
C PRO A 129 -9.41 -9.89 -6.27
N LEU A 130 -8.36 -9.58 -7.01
CA LEU A 130 -8.27 -8.50 -7.99
C LEU A 130 -8.32 -8.99 -9.44
N GLU A 131 -8.30 -10.30 -9.66
CA GLU A 131 -8.35 -10.90 -10.99
C GLU A 131 -9.72 -10.63 -11.65
N ASN A 132 -9.69 -10.40 -12.97
CA ASN A 132 -10.85 -10.18 -13.83
C ASN A 132 -11.79 -9.03 -13.40
N LYS A 133 -11.30 -8.09 -12.58
CA LYS A 133 -12.08 -6.93 -12.11
C LYS A 133 -11.75 -5.66 -12.86
N THR A 134 -12.77 -4.86 -13.16
CA THR A 134 -12.61 -3.49 -13.67
C THR A 134 -12.02 -2.57 -12.60
N ASN A 135 -11.55 -1.39 -13.00
CA ASN A 135 -11.04 -0.39 -12.05
C ASN A 135 -12.14 0.06 -11.06
N GLU A 136 -13.40 0.15 -11.49
CA GLU A 136 -14.50 0.44 -10.57
C GLU A 136 -14.68 -0.67 -9.53
N GLU A 137 -14.69 -1.93 -9.95
CA GLU A 137 -14.85 -3.09 -9.05
C GLU A 137 -13.71 -3.19 -8.05
N LYS A 138 -12.47 -3.01 -8.51
CA LYS A 138 -11.29 -2.94 -7.63
C LYS A 138 -11.41 -1.80 -6.61
N TYR A 139 -11.94 -0.64 -7.03
CA TYR A 139 -12.20 0.48 -6.13
C TYR A 139 -13.33 0.20 -5.13
N TYR A 140 -14.39 -0.49 -5.52
CA TYR A 140 -15.46 -0.91 -4.60
C TYR A 140 -14.93 -1.89 -3.55
N LEU A 141 -14.17 -2.90 -3.96
CA LEU A 141 -13.53 -3.83 -3.03
C LEU A 141 -12.58 -3.11 -2.06
N PHE A 142 -11.76 -2.18 -2.57
CA PHE A 142 -10.93 -1.33 -1.72
C PHE A 142 -11.76 -0.56 -0.67
N LYS A 143 -12.88 0.06 -1.06
CA LYS A 143 -13.77 0.77 -0.12
C LYS A 143 -14.38 -0.17 0.92
N GLU A 144 -14.72 -1.39 0.50
CA GLU A 144 -15.29 -2.41 1.38
C GLU A 144 -14.29 -2.89 2.44
N LEU A 145 -13.03 -3.07 2.04
CA LEU A 145 -11.95 -3.54 2.93
C LEU A 145 -11.36 -2.41 3.78
N HIS A 146 -11.41 -1.17 3.29
CA HIS A 146 -10.86 0.01 3.96
C HIS A 146 -11.95 0.82 4.72
N LYS A 147 -12.83 0.12 5.45
CA LYS A 147 -13.91 0.71 6.28
C LYS A 147 -13.36 1.33 7.56
N LYS A 148 -14.03 2.38 8.06
CA LYS A 148 -13.60 3.14 9.26
C LYS A 148 -13.37 2.24 10.48
N THR A 149 -14.21 1.22 10.69
CA THR A 149 -14.13 0.29 11.82
C THR A 149 -12.86 -0.56 11.84
N ASN A 150 -12.21 -0.74 10.68
CA ASN A 150 -11.05 -1.62 10.52
C ASN A 150 -9.76 -0.82 10.30
N ARG A 151 -9.86 0.52 10.26
CA ARG A 151 -8.70 1.39 10.03
C ARG A 151 -7.89 1.48 11.30
N THR A 152 -6.60 1.30 11.13
CA THR A 152 -5.61 1.72 12.11
C THR A 152 -4.92 2.96 11.61
N TYR A 153 -4.68 3.88 12.53
CA TYR A 153 -4.05 5.18 12.31
C TYR A 153 -2.62 5.16 12.87
N PRO A 154 -1.77 6.15 12.52
CA PRO A 154 -0.42 6.24 13.05
C PRO A 154 -0.38 6.17 14.58
N GLY A 155 0.63 5.49 15.13
CA GLY A 155 0.74 5.18 16.55
C GLY A 155 -0.01 3.92 16.99
N GLY A 156 -0.93 3.40 16.17
CA GLY A 156 -1.56 2.09 16.36
C GLY A 156 -0.89 0.97 15.58
N THR A 157 -1.22 -0.27 15.93
CA THR A 157 -0.84 -1.48 15.18
C THR A 157 -2.09 -2.16 14.62
N ALA A 158 -2.22 -2.20 13.29
CA ALA A 158 -3.25 -3.00 12.64
C ALA A 158 -2.91 -4.47 12.87
N LYS A 159 -3.89 -5.25 13.31
CA LYS A 159 -3.72 -6.68 13.57
C LYS A 159 -4.85 -7.47 12.93
N TRP A 160 -4.50 -8.53 12.21
CA TRP A 160 -5.40 -9.63 11.90
C TRP A 160 -4.95 -10.87 12.66
N ASP A 161 -5.89 -11.47 13.39
CA ASP A 161 -5.65 -12.62 14.26
C ASP A 161 -6.92 -13.47 14.32
N SER A 162 -6.81 -14.75 13.96
CA SER A 162 -7.91 -15.71 13.97
C SER A 162 -7.51 -16.96 14.74
N ASN A 163 -8.45 -17.53 15.51
CA ASN A 163 -8.20 -18.73 16.32
C ASN A 163 -7.86 -19.96 15.47
N GLY A 164 -8.38 -20.04 14.24
CA GLY A 164 -8.09 -21.13 13.31
C GLY A 164 -6.87 -20.90 12.42
N ALA A 165 -6.16 -19.78 12.58
CA ALA A 165 -4.96 -19.47 11.80
C ALA A 165 -3.69 -19.81 12.57
N MET A 166 -2.71 -20.43 11.90
CA MET A 166 -1.37 -20.69 12.47
C MET A 166 -0.44 -19.47 12.37
N PHE A 167 -0.97 -18.35 11.89
CA PHE A 167 -0.25 -17.09 11.69
C PHE A 167 -1.07 -15.90 12.18
N ILE A 168 -0.38 -14.80 12.42
CA ILE A 168 -0.99 -13.49 12.66
C ILE A 168 -0.36 -12.47 11.70
N VAL A 169 -1.07 -11.40 11.41
CA VAL A 169 -0.53 -10.32 10.58
C VAL A 169 -0.63 -9.02 11.33
N LYS A 170 0.49 -8.30 11.41
CA LYS A 170 0.56 -6.98 12.04
C LYS A 170 1.05 -5.96 11.04
N GLY A 171 0.68 -4.70 11.22
CA GLY A 171 1.33 -3.64 10.48
C GLY A 171 1.06 -2.26 11.02
N THR A 172 1.90 -1.34 10.58
CA THR A 172 1.95 0.04 11.07
C THR A 172 2.09 0.99 9.90
N ILE A 173 1.63 2.22 10.10
CA ILE A 173 1.77 3.33 9.15
C ILE A 173 2.24 4.56 9.91
N ASP A 174 3.15 5.34 9.33
CA ASP A 174 3.61 6.60 9.93
C ASP A 174 2.71 7.80 9.55
N THR A 175 3.00 8.97 10.11
CA THR A 175 2.25 10.21 9.90
C THR A 175 2.68 11.00 8.65
N ARG A 176 3.72 10.57 7.93
CA ARG A 176 4.33 11.38 6.87
C ARG A 176 3.51 11.33 5.59
N SER A 177 3.66 12.35 4.74
CA SER A 177 3.05 12.37 3.40
C SER A 177 3.79 11.45 2.41
N ASN A 178 5.04 11.12 2.70
CA ASN A 178 5.81 10.02 2.11
C ASN A 178 5.85 8.82 3.07
N ALA A 179 4.66 8.30 3.39
CA ALA A 179 4.50 7.37 4.49
C ALA A 179 5.22 6.04 4.27
N THR A 180 5.71 5.48 5.35
CA THR A 180 6.19 4.10 5.40
C THR A 180 5.12 3.20 6.01
N ILE A 181 4.83 2.10 5.33
CA ILE A 181 4.02 1.00 5.83
C ILE A 181 4.92 -0.21 6.00
N LYS A 182 4.85 -0.82 7.19
CA LYS A 182 5.48 -2.12 7.45
C LYS A 182 4.39 -3.09 7.85
N VAL A 183 4.32 -4.21 7.15
CA VAL A 183 3.42 -5.32 7.46
C VAL A 183 4.27 -6.55 7.69
N CYS A 184 3.97 -7.32 8.74
CA CYS A 184 4.68 -8.53 9.07
C CYS A 184 3.70 -9.68 9.26
N PHE A 185 3.96 -10.74 8.51
CA PHE A 185 3.28 -12.01 8.56
C PHE A 185 4.05 -12.93 9.51
N ASP A 186 3.54 -13.11 10.73
CA ASP A 186 4.25 -13.74 11.83
C ASP A 186 3.67 -15.14 12.14
N GLN A 187 4.53 -16.02 12.67
CA GLN A 187 4.09 -17.25 13.32
C GLN A 187 3.14 -16.94 14.48
N LYS A 188 2.00 -17.64 14.55
CA LYS A 188 1.19 -17.67 15.77
C LYS A 188 1.75 -18.76 16.66
N PHE A 189 2.38 -18.38 17.77
CA PHE A 189 2.85 -19.35 18.76
C PHE A 189 1.63 -19.91 19.51
N SER A 190 1.28 -21.15 19.23
CA SER A 190 0.42 -21.95 20.09
C SER A 190 1.32 -22.67 21.09
N PHE A 191 1.32 -22.23 22.34
CA PHE A 191 1.86 -23.03 23.43
C PHE A 191 0.89 -24.20 23.64
N TYR A 192 1.31 -25.40 23.26
CA TYR A 192 0.70 -26.64 23.72
C TYR A 192 1.28 -27.02 25.07
#